data_AF-A0A1V6BQB3-F1
#
_entry.id   AF-A0A1V6BQB3-F1
#
_cell.length_a   1.000
_cell.length_b   1.000
_cell.length_c   1.000
_cell.angle_alpha   90.00
_cell.angle_beta   90.00
_cell.angle_gamma   90.00
#
_symmetry.space_group_name_H-M   'P 1'
#
loop_
_entity.id
_entity.type
_entity.pdbx_description
1 polymer ?
#
loop_
_entity_poly.entity_id
_entity_poly.type
_entity_poly.pdbx_seq_one_letter_code
_entity_poly.pdbx_strand_id
1 'polypeptide(L)'
;MKYLLDTHIFLWYIGNDSKLDEEISKIITDFDNEIYLSVISAWELIIKSTIGKFKTEENIVDFIVKNCKRHSIRLLDLTIDDLQKLDDIPLIHKDPFDRALLIQSVNRGISLLTDDYYLKQYNKL
;
A
#
# COMPACT_ATOMS: atom_id res chain seq x y z
N MET A 1 1.30 5.89 15.52
CA MET A 1 2.39 5.12 14.83
C MET A 1 2.35 5.38 13.33
N LYS A 2 3.27 4.84 12.51
CA LYS A 2 3.25 5.03 11.04
C LYS A 2 2.90 3.72 10.34
N TYR A 3 1.95 3.76 9.42
CA TYR A 3 1.50 2.60 8.65
C TYR A 3 1.49 2.87 7.15
N LEU A 4 1.94 1.90 6.38
CA LEU A 4 1.88 1.90 4.92
C LEU A 4 0.80 0.93 4.48
N LEU A 5 -0.19 1.40 3.72
CA LEU A 5 -1.23 0.54 3.18
C LEU A 5 -0.72 -0.20 1.94
N ASP A 6 -1.00 -1.49 1.88
CA ASP A 6 -1.02 -2.24 0.62
C ASP A 6 -2.17 -1.74 -0.29
N THR A 7 -2.04 -1.95 -1.58
CA THR A 7 -2.99 -1.52 -2.61
C THR A 7 -4.39 -2.08 -2.33
N HIS A 8 -4.52 -3.37 -1.98
CA HIS A 8 -5.84 -3.95 -1.71
C HIS A 8 -6.43 -3.49 -0.38
N ILE A 9 -5.61 -3.25 0.65
CA ILE A 9 -6.07 -2.69 1.92
C ILE A 9 -6.66 -1.30 1.70
N PHE A 10 -5.98 -0.47 0.91
CA PHE A 10 -6.50 0.84 0.51
C PHE A 10 -7.85 0.73 -0.18
N LEU A 11 -7.97 -0.15 -1.19
CA LEU A 11 -9.22 -0.34 -1.94
C LEU A 11 -10.36 -0.86 -1.06
N TRP A 12 -10.09 -1.83 -0.18
CA TRP A 12 -11.09 -2.37 0.74
C TRP A 12 -11.57 -1.32 1.73
N TYR A 13 -10.66 -0.50 2.25
CA TYR A 13 -11.00 0.56 3.19
C TYR A 13 -11.89 1.64 2.56
N ILE A 14 -11.52 2.19 1.40
CA ILE A 14 -12.32 3.24 0.76
C ILE A 14 -13.64 2.71 0.17
N GLY A 15 -13.69 1.40 -0.14
CA GLY A 15 -14.87 0.71 -0.63
C GLY A 15 -15.78 0.17 0.47
N ASN A 16 -15.39 0.28 1.74
CA ASN A 16 -16.07 -0.38 2.87
C ASN A 16 -16.32 -1.88 2.61
N ASP A 17 -15.30 -2.55 2.06
CA ASP A 17 -15.35 -3.97 1.70
C ASP A 17 -15.28 -4.83 2.96
N SER A 18 -16.14 -5.85 3.07
CA SER A 18 -16.21 -6.75 4.22
C SER A 18 -14.96 -7.63 4.40
N LYS A 19 -14.06 -7.66 3.41
CA LYS A 19 -12.75 -8.33 3.52
C LYS A 19 -11.76 -7.57 4.40
N LEU A 20 -12.01 -6.29 4.69
CA LEU A 20 -11.14 -5.53 5.57
C LEU A 20 -11.30 -6.02 7.02
N ASP A 21 -10.21 -6.50 7.60
CA ASP A 21 -10.15 -6.88 9.01
C ASP A 21 -10.51 -5.69 9.92
N GLU A 22 -11.32 -5.95 10.95
CA GLU A 22 -11.80 -4.92 11.87
C GLU A 22 -10.65 -4.22 12.60
N GLU A 23 -9.58 -4.94 12.95
CA GLU A 23 -8.40 -4.37 13.60
C GLU A 23 -7.62 -3.47 12.65
N ILE A 24 -7.51 -3.83 11.36
CA ILE A 24 -6.90 -2.94 10.36
C ILE A 24 -7.74 -1.66 10.21
N SER A 25 -9.07 -1.77 10.20
CA SER A 25 -9.97 -0.60 10.15
C SER A 25 -9.78 0.32 11.36
N LYS A 26 -9.63 -0.24 12.57
CA LYS A 26 -9.32 0.52 13.80
C LYS A 26 -7.97 1.24 13.68
N ILE A 27 -6.93 0.58 13.18
CA ILE A 27 -5.61 1.19 12.98
C ILE A 27 -5.71 2.40 12.04
N ILE A 28 -6.43 2.27 10.91
CA ILE A 28 -6.57 3.32 9.91
C ILE A 28 -7.39 4.51 10.43
N THR A 29 -8.39 4.26 11.28
CA THR A 29 -9.30 5.29 11.81
C THR A 29 -8.81 5.97 13.09
N ASP A 30 -7.75 5.45 13.71
CA ASP A 30 -7.11 6.05 14.88
C ASP A 30 -6.27 7.28 14.48
N PHE A 31 -6.62 8.44 15.06
CA PHE A 31 -5.98 9.72 14.76
C PHE A 31 -4.54 9.84 15.28
N ASP A 32 -4.12 8.97 16.21
CA ASP A 32 -2.72 8.90 16.66
C ASP A 32 -1.81 8.18 15.65
N ASN A 33 -2.39 7.64 14.57
CA ASN A 33 -1.69 6.98 13.48
C ASN A 33 -1.54 7.87 12.24
N GLU A 34 -0.35 7.83 11.66
CA GLU A 34 -0.07 8.40 10.36
C GLU A 34 -0.19 7.30 9.30
N ILE A 35 -1.18 7.44 8.42
CA ILE A 35 -1.48 6.46 7.38
C ILE A 35 -0.93 6.94 6.04
N TYR A 36 -0.20 6.05 5.37
CA TYR A 36 0.47 6.32 4.10
C TYR A 36 -0.01 5.37 3.00
N LEU A 37 -0.01 5.87 1.77
CA LEU A 37 -0.13 5.08 0.54
C LEU A 37 1.07 5.36 -0.34
N SER A 38 1.82 4.33 -0.74
CA SER A 38 2.98 4.52 -1.62
C SER A 38 2.57 4.94 -3.02
N VAL A 39 3.39 5.76 -3.67
CA VAL A 39 3.29 6.01 -5.11
C VAL A 39 3.46 4.73 -5.94
N ILE A 40 4.09 3.68 -5.38
CA ILE A 40 4.14 2.33 -5.98
C ILE A 40 2.75 1.72 -6.12
N SER A 41 1.94 1.77 -5.06
CA SER A 41 0.55 1.29 -5.08
C SER A 41 -0.31 2.10 -6.06
N ALA A 42 -0.08 3.42 -6.13
CA ALA A 42 -0.75 4.26 -7.13
C ALA A 42 -0.37 3.85 -8.56
N TRP A 43 0.92 3.59 -8.83
CA TRP A 43 1.40 3.10 -10.11
C TRP A 43 0.77 1.75 -10.49
N GLU A 44 0.70 0.81 -9.54
CA GLU A 44 0.04 -0.47 -9.74
C GLU A 44 -1.45 -0.32 -10.10
N LEU A 45 -2.18 0.55 -9.40
CA LEU A 45 -3.59 0.85 -9.69
C LEU A 45 -3.78 1.45 -11.09
N ILE A 46 -2.90 2.36 -11.50
CA ILE A 46 -2.91 2.94 -12.85
C ILE A 46 -2.75 1.84 -13.89
N ILE A 47 -1.76 0.94 -13.74
CA ILE A 47 -1.58 -0.19 -14.65
C ILE A 47 -2.82 -1.09 -14.68
N LYS A 48 -3.35 -1.47 -13.50
CA LYS A 48 -4.56 -2.29 -13.38
C LYS A 48 -5.75 -1.63 -14.09
N SER A 49 -5.86 -0.30 -14.02
CA SER A 49 -6.89 0.46 -14.74
C SER A 49 -6.69 0.42 -16.25
N THR A 50 -5.47 0.65 -16.73
CA THR A 50 -5.14 0.60 -18.16
C THR A 50 -5.43 -0.76 -18.80
N ILE A 51 -5.15 -1.86 -18.09
CA ILE A 51 -5.43 -3.22 -18.59
C ILE A 51 -6.86 -3.71 -18.29
N GLY A 52 -7.73 -2.84 -17.78
CA GLY A 52 -9.16 -3.13 -17.55
C GLY A 52 -9.46 -4.02 -16.34
N LYS A 53 -8.49 -4.29 -15.46
CA LYS A 53 -8.66 -5.06 -14.22
C LYS A 53 -9.22 -4.22 -13.06
N PHE A 54 -9.18 -2.90 -13.17
CA PHE A 54 -9.82 -1.97 -12.24
C PHE A 54 -10.55 -0.88 -13.02
N LYS A 55 -11.76 -0.52 -12.60
CA LYS A 55 -12.58 0.49 -13.26
C LYS A 55 -13.12 1.47 -12.23
N THR A 56 -13.12 2.74 -12.60
CA THR A 56 -13.73 3.84 -11.86
C THR A 56 -14.35 4.79 -12.88
N GLU A 57 -15.35 5.56 -12.46
CA GLU A 57 -16.04 6.53 -13.32
C GLU A 57 -15.18 7.76 -13.60
N GLU A 58 -14.30 8.12 -12.65
CA GLU A 58 -13.38 9.25 -12.75
C GLU A 58 -11.99 8.81 -13.23
N ASN A 59 -11.11 9.76 -13.55
CA ASN A 59 -9.71 9.45 -13.86
C ASN A 59 -9.06 8.73 -12.67
N ILE A 60 -8.24 7.71 -12.93
CA ILE A 60 -7.62 6.89 -11.86
C ILE A 60 -6.74 7.70 -10.90
N VAL A 61 -6.04 8.73 -11.38
CA VAL A 61 -5.21 9.59 -10.52
C VAL A 61 -6.10 10.46 -9.63
N ASP A 62 -7.16 11.05 -10.19
CA ASP A 62 -8.14 11.84 -9.44
C ASP A 62 -8.83 10.99 -8.37
N PHE A 63 -9.23 9.76 -8.72
CA PHE A 63 -9.79 8.77 -7.80
C PHE A 63 -8.85 8.53 -6.60
N ILE A 64 -7.57 8.30 -6.85
CA ILE A 64 -6.58 8.04 -5.78
C ILE A 64 -6.43 9.29 -4.90
N VAL A 65 -6.14 10.45 -5.49
CA VAL A 65 -5.89 11.69 -4.74
C VAL A 65 -7.10 12.11 -3.91
N LYS A 66 -8.30 12.04 -4.48
CA LYS A 66 -9.56 12.35 -3.80
C LYS A 66 -9.80 11.44 -2.60
N ASN A 67 -9.60 10.13 -2.75
CA ASN A 67 -9.76 9.19 -1.65
C ASN A 67 -8.68 9.34 -0.59
N CYS A 68 -7.42 9.55 -0.97
CA CYS A 68 -6.35 9.85 -0.03
C CYS A 68 -6.69 11.09 0.82
N LYS A 69 -7.12 12.18 0.17
CA LYS A 69 -7.54 13.40 0.85
C LYS A 69 -8.75 13.19 1.76
N ARG A 70 -9.79 12.50 1.27
CA ARG A 70 -11.02 12.22 2.03
C ARG A 70 -10.74 11.45 3.32
N HIS A 71 -9.78 10.53 3.27
CA HIS A 71 -9.47 9.61 4.35
C HIS A 71 -8.21 9.97 5.14
N SER A 72 -7.66 11.18 4.94
CA SER A 72 -6.42 11.63 5.60
C SER A 72 -5.21 10.71 5.39
N ILE A 73 -5.19 9.99 4.25
CA ILE A 73 -4.07 9.13 3.86
C ILE A 73 -3.06 9.98 3.09
N ARG A 74 -1.80 9.95 3.52
CA ARG A 74 -0.71 10.70 2.88
C ARG A 74 -0.07 9.87 1.77
N LEU A 75 0.16 10.48 0.60
CA LEU A 75 0.98 9.83 -0.42
C LEU A 75 2.45 9.82 0.01
N LEU A 76 3.11 8.68 -0.21
CA LEU A 76 4.49 8.44 0.17
C LEU A 76 5.35 8.26 -1.09
N ASP A 77 6.24 9.21 -1.33
CA ASP A 77 7.18 9.16 -2.45
C ASP A 77 8.16 7.99 -2.31
N LEU A 78 8.51 7.40 -3.44
CA LEU A 78 9.60 6.43 -3.54
C LEU A 78 10.88 7.15 -3.96
N THR A 79 11.94 6.94 -3.20
CA THR A 79 13.28 7.47 -3.46
C THR A 79 14.26 6.32 -3.72
N ILE A 80 15.45 6.62 -4.25
CA ILE A 80 16.50 5.60 -4.44
C ILE A 80 16.94 5.01 -3.10
N ASP A 81 16.94 5.80 -2.02
CA ASP A 81 17.29 5.31 -0.68
C ASP A 81 16.31 4.25 -0.17
N ASP A 82 15.04 4.32 -0.57
CA ASP A 82 14.05 3.30 -0.22
C ASP A 82 14.34 1.95 -0.85
N LEU A 83 15.10 1.90 -1.95
CA LEU A 83 15.41 0.68 -2.69
C LEU A 83 16.71 0.00 -2.22
N GLN A 84 17.40 0.56 -1.24
CA GLN A 84 18.59 -0.07 -0.67
C GLN A 84 18.27 -1.49 -0.19
N LYS A 85 19.13 -2.44 -0.54
CA LYS A 85 19.01 -3.87 -0.17
C LYS A 85 17.79 -4.59 -0.75
N LEU A 86 17.14 -4.04 -1.77
CA LEU A 86 16.06 -4.73 -2.49
C LEU A 86 16.54 -6.02 -3.18
N ASP A 87 17.82 -6.11 -3.51
CA ASP A 87 18.49 -7.31 -4.02
C ASP A 87 18.81 -8.35 -2.94
N ASP A 88 18.93 -7.93 -1.68
CA ASP A 88 19.20 -8.81 -0.54
C ASP A 88 17.93 -9.52 -0.01
N ILE A 89 16.73 -9.02 -0.32
CA ILE A 89 15.49 -9.65 0.20
C ILE A 89 15.26 -11.03 -0.44
N PRO A 90 14.87 -12.05 0.34
CA PRO A 90 14.59 -13.39 -0.18
C PRO A 90 13.58 -13.38 -1.33
N LEU A 91 13.81 -14.20 -2.35
CA LEU A 91 12.90 -14.34 -3.49
C LEU A 91 11.73 -15.29 -3.18
N ILE A 92 10.89 -14.94 -2.19
CA ILE A 92 9.68 -15.71 -1.82
C ILE A 92 8.60 -15.56 -2.91
N HIS A 93 8.49 -14.37 -3.51
CA HIS A 93 7.59 -14.07 -4.63
C HIS A 93 8.29 -13.15 -5.65
N LYS A 94 7.65 -12.96 -6.82
CA LYS A 94 8.23 -12.24 -7.97
C LYS A 94 7.50 -10.95 -8.32
N ASP A 95 6.50 -10.53 -7.54
CA ASP A 95 5.81 -9.28 -7.81
C ASP A 95 6.73 -8.09 -7.50
N PRO A 96 7.08 -7.26 -8.49
CA PRO A 96 7.99 -6.15 -8.26
C PRO A 96 7.37 -5.03 -7.39
N PHE A 97 6.04 -4.86 -7.40
CA PHE A 97 5.38 -3.80 -6.62
C PHE A 97 5.36 -4.16 -5.14
N ASP A 98 4.95 -5.39 -4.82
CA ASP A 98 4.93 -5.90 -3.44
C ASP A 98 6.34 -5.86 -2.82
N ARG A 99 7.35 -6.27 -3.59
CA ARG A 99 8.75 -6.22 -3.15
C ARG A 99 9.25 -4.80 -2.92
N ALA A 100 8.88 -3.86 -3.79
CA ALA A 100 9.22 -2.45 -3.62
C ALA A 100 8.51 -1.84 -2.40
N LEU A 101 7.25 -2.21 -2.15
CA LEU A 101 6.47 -1.74 -1.01
C LEU A 101 7.05 -2.28 0.31
N LEU A 102 7.43 -3.56 0.34
CA LEU A 102 8.10 -4.19 1.46
C LEU A 102 9.42 -3.48 1.81
N ILE A 103 10.30 -3.28 0.82
CA ILE A 103 11.60 -2.66 1.11
C ILE A 103 11.46 -1.20 1.54
N GLN A 104 10.50 -0.46 0.97
CA GLN A 104 10.20 0.91 1.39
C GLN A 104 9.69 0.95 2.83
N SER A 105 8.81 0.02 3.22
CA SER A 105 8.33 -0.14 4.59
C SER A 105 9.48 -0.41 5.56
N VAL A 106 10.36 -1.36 5.24
CA VAL A 106 11.53 -1.73 6.06
C VAL A 106 12.49 -0.55 6.20
N ASN A 107 12.91 0.06 5.09
CA ASN A 107 13.92 1.13 5.09
C ASN A 107 13.43 2.42 5.76
N ARG A 108 12.11 2.69 5.75
CA ARG A 108 11.53 3.84 6.46
C ARG A 108 11.07 3.54 7.89
N GLY A 109 11.14 2.29 8.34
CA GLY A 109 10.63 1.87 9.64
C GLY A 109 9.12 2.12 9.79
N ILE A 110 8.35 1.92 8.72
CA ILE A 110 6.89 2.11 8.67
C ILE A 110 6.25 0.72 8.60
N SER A 111 5.25 0.43 9.43
CA SER A 111 4.61 -0.89 9.43
C SER A 111 3.72 -1.09 8.19
N LEU A 112 3.98 -2.14 7.42
CA LEU A 112 3.16 -2.50 6.26
C LEU A 112 1.87 -3.19 6.71
N LEU A 113 0.72 -2.62 6.35
CA LEU A 113 -0.60 -3.22 6.52
C LEU A 113 -0.98 -3.95 5.23
N THR A 114 -0.97 -5.27 5.28
CA THR A 114 -1.29 -6.14 4.16
C THR A 114 -2.04 -7.39 4.63
N ASP A 115 -2.82 -7.95 3.73
CA ASP A 115 -3.42 -9.28 3.87
C ASP A 115 -2.78 -10.31 2.92
N ASP A 116 -1.75 -9.92 2.17
CA ASP A 116 -1.08 -10.79 1.21
C ASP A 116 -0.29 -11.91 1.89
N TYR A 117 -0.49 -13.13 1.39
CA TYR A 117 0.11 -14.34 1.95
C TYR A 117 1.63 -14.40 1.79
N TYR A 118 2.17 -13.90 0.68
CA TYR A 118 3.61 -13.88 0.43
C TYR A 118 4.30 -12.82 1.27
N LEU A 119 3.72 -11.61 1.37
CA LEU A 119 4.27 -10.53 2.19
C LEU A 119 4.35 -10.92 3.67
N LYS A 120 3.35 -11.62 4.20
CA LYS A 120 3.39 -12.17 5.58
C LYS A 120 4.49 -13.21 5.82
N GLN A 121 5.08 -13.80 4.78
CA GLN A 121 6.21 -14.73 4.94
C GLN A 121 7.56 -14.01 5.09
N TYR A 122 7.60 -12.70 4.85
CA TYR A 122 8.80 -11.86 5.06
C TYR A 122 8.99 -11.42 6.51
N ASN A 123 8.17 -11.87 7.47
CA ASN A 123 8.20 -11.54 8.91
C ASN A 123 9.54 -11.80 9.66
N LYS A 124 10.62 -12.14 8.95
CA LYS A 124 12.00 -12.30 9.45
C LYS A 124 12.96 -11.19 8.99
N LEU A 125 12.47 -10.17 8.29
CA LEU A 125 13.20 -8.94 7.93
C LEU A 125 12.95 -7.85 8.96
#